data_AF-A0A091CCZ6-F1
#
_entry.id   AF-A0A091CCZ6-F1
#
_cell.length_a   1.000
_cell.length_b   1.000
_cell.length_c   1.000
_cell.angle_alpha   90.00
_cell.angle_beta   90.00
_cell.angle_gamma   90.00
#
_symmetry.space_group_name_H-M   'P 1'
#
loop_
_entity.id
_entity.type
_entity.pdbx_description
1 polymer ?
#
loop_
_entity_poly.entity_id
_entity_poly.type
_entity_poly.pdbx_seq_one_letter_code
_entity_poly.pdbx_strand_id
1 'polypeptide(L)'
;MIPLKTTEETVGTLKLYFTNAEELTFVERQLAEGLGNIFSSQIELGKAEIHARLLQDAEIKSLQAQVNPHFFFNAINTVSALIRVDSEHARKLLLRLSQFFRSNLQGARRKLIPLEKEIEHVKAYQDLEQARFPDRYELYFEIEEEIENIVVPPFIIQILVENAFKHAFGSRKEDNHIWVKVAKNGGVCAYSGGR
;
A
#
# COMPACT_ATOMS: atom_id res chain seq x y z
N MET A 1 -42.64 -8.60 -22.79
CA MET A 1 -41.60 -8.07 -21.89
C MET A 1 -40.38 -8.97 -22.00
N ILE A 2 -39.19 -8.41 -22.19
CA ILE A 2 -37.94 -9.16 -22.37
C ILE A 2 -37.04 -8.89 -21.15
N PRO A 3 -36.60 -9.91 -20.40
CA PRO A 3 -35.72 -9.69 -19.25
C PRO A 3 -34.35 -9.18 -19.72
N LEU A 4 -33.81 -8.19 -19.01
CA LEU A 4 -32.44 -7.73 -19.15
C LEU A 4 -31.60 -8.44 -18.10
N LYS A 5 -30.57 -9.15 -18.53
CA LYS A 5 -29.78 -10.04 -17.68
C LYS A 5 -28.31 -9.65 -17.69
N THR A 6 -27.65 -9.84 -16.57
CA THR A 6 -26.20 -10.04 -16.50
C THR A 6 -25.94 -11.52 -16.24
N THR A 7 -24.70 -11.99 -16.37
CA THR A 7 -24.34 -13.39 -16.04
C THR A 7 -24.78 -13.84 -14.64
N GLU A 8 -24.84 -12.90 -13.70
CA GLU A 8 -25.18 -13.17 -12.29
C GLU A 8 -26.69 -13.12 -11.97
N GLU A 9 -27.47 -12.28 -12.65
CA GLU A 9 -28.86 -11.98 -12.24
C GLU A 9 -29.68 -11.24 -13.32
N THR A 10 -30.99 -11.15 -13.12
CA THR A 10 -31.86 -10.28 -13.95
C THR A 10 -31.87 -8.87 -13.34
N VAL A 11 -31.36 -7.91 -14.10
CA VAL A 11 -31.14 -6.52 -13.65
C VAL A 11 -32.29 -5.58 -14.04
N GLY A 12 -33.20 -6.04 -14.90
CA GLY A 12 -34.34 -5.25 -15.33
C GLY A 12 -35.17 -5.94 -16.40
N THR A 13 -36.08 -5.18 -17.03
CA THR A 13 -36.93 -5.69 -18.10
C THR A 13 -37.13 -4.63 -19.18
N LEU A 14 -36.95 -5.01 -20.45
CA LEU A 14 -37.33 -4.22 -21.60
C LEU A 14 -38.83 -4.44 -21.88
N LYS A 15 -39.62 -3.38 -21.74
CA LYS A 15 -41.05 -3.38 -22.04
C LYS A 15 -41.30 -2.61 -23.33
N LEU A 16 -41.74 -3.34 -24.35
CA LEU A 16 -42.17 -2.79 -25.62
C LEU A 16 -43.69 -2.70 -25.61
N TYR A 17 -44.22 -1.57 -26.06
CA TYR A 17 -45.66 -1.31 -26.15
C TYR A 17 -46.08 -1.35 -27.61
N PHE A 18 -47.19 -2.03 -27.87
CA PHE A 18 -47.78 -2.17 -29.20
C PHE A 18 -49.24 -1.72 -29.12
N THR A 19 -49.75 -1.17 -30.22
CA THR A 19 -51.15 -0.74 -30.33
C THR A 19 -52.12 -1.92 -30.41
N ASN A 20 -51.68 -3.07 -30.95
CA ASN A 20 -52.46 -4.30 -30.97
C ASN A 20 -51.55 -5.51 -30.66
N ALA A 21 -51.68 -6.09 -29.46
CA ALA A 21 -50.77 -7.14 -28.99
C ALA A 21 -50.99 -8.51 -29.68
N GLU A 22 -52.15 -8.71 -30.32
CA GLU A 22 -52.50 -9.94 -31.03
C GLU A 22 -51.87 -10.04 -32.44
N GLU A 23 -51.29 -8.95 -32.97
CA GLU A 23 -50.69 -8.88 -34.31
C GLU A 23 -49.15 -8.91 -34.31
N LEU A 24 -48.53 -9.22 -33.17
CA LEU A 24 -47.08 -9.24 -33.03
C LEU A 24 -46.44 -10.23 -34.00
N THR A 25 -45.75 -9.70 -35.00
CA THR A 25 -45.11 -10.50 -36.04
C THR A 25 -43.90 -11.26 -35.49
N PHE A 26 -43.51 -12.35 -36.17
CA PHE A 26 -42.28 -13.06 -35.86
C PHE A 26 -41.05 -12.12 -35.89
N VAL A 27 -41.00 -11.18 -36.84
CA VAL A 27 -39.91 -10.21 -36.98
C VAL A 27 -39.84 -9.29 -35.76
N GLU A 28 -40.96 -8.77 -35.27
CA GLU A 28 -41.00 -7.90 -34.09
C GLU A 28 -40.61 -8.64 -32.81
N ARG A 29 -41.00 -9.91 -32.67
CA ARG A 29 -40.55 -10.75 -31.53
C ARG A 29 -39.03 -10.98 -31.58
N GLN A 30 -38.49 -11.32 -32.76
CA GLN A 30 -37.04 -11.50 -32.92
C GLN A 30 -36.26 -10.21 -32.68
N LEU A 31 -36.79 -9.07 -33.12
CA LEU A 31 -36.19 -7.76 -32.84
C LEU A 31 -36.21 -7.45 -31.33
N ALA A 32 -37.33 -7.72 -30.65
CA ALA A 32 -37.43 -7.53 -29.19
C ALA A 32 -36.41 -8.37 -28.42
N GLU A 33 -36.26 -9.65 -28.80
CA GLU A 33 -35.27 -10.55 -28.21
C GLU A 33 -33.83 -10.09 -28.50
N GLY A 34 -33.55 -9.71 -29.75
CA GLY A 34 -32.25 -9.18 -30.17
C GLY A 34 -31.86 -7.91 -29.39
N LEU A 35 -32.78 -6.95 -29.25
CA LEU A 35 -32.59 -5.75 -28.45
C LEU A 35 -32.38 -6.07 -26.97
N GLY A 36 -33.14 -7.03 -26.42
CA GLY A 36 -32.95 -7.50 -25.04
C GLY A 36 -31.55 -8.06 -24.81
N ASN A 37 -31.03 -8.86 -25.76
CA ASN A 37 -29.68 -9.39 -25.70
C ASN A 37 -28.62 -8.27 -25.81
N ILE A 38 -28.77 -7.35 -26.77
CA ILE A 38 -27.84 -6.22 -26.94
C ILE A 38 -27.80 -5.38 -25.67
N PHE A 39 -28.94 -4.99 -25.10
CA PHE A 39 -28.98 -4.20 -23.88
C PHE A 39 -28.44 -4.96 -22.67
N SER A 40 -28.71 -6.26 -22.56
CA SER A 40 -28.11 -7.12 -21.54
C SER A 40 -26.57 -7.08 -21.61
N SER A 41 -26.01 -7.27 -22.81
CA SER A 41 -24.56 -7.19 -23.04
C SER A 41 -23.99 -5.80 -22.75
N GLN A 42 -24.69 -4.72 -23.12
CA GLN A 42 -24.25 -3.35 -22.83
C GLN A 42 -24.24 -3.03 -21.33
N ILE A 43 -25.24 -3.51 -20.59
CA ILE A 43 -25.28 -3.35 -19.13
C ILE A 43 -24.12 -4.13 -18.49
N GLU A 44 -23.85 -5.34 -18.96
CA GLU A 44 -22.74 -6.17 -18.46
C GLU A 44 -21.38 -5.51 -18.73
N LEU A 45 -21.16 -5.00 -19.94
CA LEU A 45 -19.96 -4.23 -20.29
C LEU A 45 -19.81 -2.98 -19.41
N GLY A 46 -20.89 -2.23 -19.19
CA GLY A 46 -20.88 -1.05 -18.33
C GLY A 46 -20.53 -1.39 -16.87
N LYS A 47 -21.09 -2.48 -16.32
CA LYS A 47 -20.72 -2.99 -14.99
C LYS A 47 -19.23 -3.35 -14.94
N ALA A 48 -18.74 -4.10 -15.93
CA ALA A 48 -17.34 -4.51 -15.99
C ALA A 48 -16.38 -3.30 -16.04
N GLU A 49 -16.73 -2.26 -16.81
CA GLU A 49 -15.93 -1.03 -16.88
C GLU A 49 -15.90 -0.28 -15.53
N ILE A 50 -17.05 -0.18 -14.84
CA ILE A 50 -17.12 0.44 -13.51
C ILE A 50 -16.26 -0.36 -12.51
N HIS A 51 -16.36 -1.69 -12.52
CA HIS A 51 -15.54 -2.53 -11.64
C HIS A 51 -14.04 -2.39 -11.93
N ALA A 52 -13.64 -2.36 -13.21
CA ALA A 52 -12.25 -2.13 -13.59
C ALA A 52 -11.75 -0.77 -13.10
N ARG A 53 -12.57 0.28 -13.22
CA ARG A 53 -12.24 1.63 -12.72
C ARG A 53 -12.11 1.64 -11.19
N LEU A 54 -13.03 1.00 -10.47
CA LEU A 54 -12.97 0.90 -9.02
C LEU A 54 -11.74 0.12 -8.54
N LEU A 55 -11.36 -0.95 -9.24
CA LEU A 55 -10.13 -1.70 -8.97
C LEU A 55 -8.89 -0.83 -9.18
N GLN A 56 -8.83 -0.09 -10.29
CA GLN A 56 -7.73 0.82 -10.58
C GLN A 56 -7.62 1.93 -9.52
N ASP A 57 -8.75 2.54 -9.13
CA ASP A 57 -8.78 3.56 -8.06
C ASP A 57 -8.33 2.97 -6.71
N ALA A 58 -8.72 1.74 -6.40
CA ALA A 58 -8.29 1.05 -5.19
C ALA A 58 -6.79 0.74 -5.21
N GLU A 59 -6.24 0.33 -6.35
CA GLU A 59 -4.80 0.09 -6.51
C GLU A 59 -4.01 1.39 -6.35
N ILE A 60 -4.46 2.50 -6.96
CA ILE A 60 -3.83 3.82 -6.80
C ILE A 60 -3.88 4.26 -5.33
N LYS A 61 -5.04 4.14 -4.67
CA LYS A 61 -5.17 4.49 -3.24
C LYS A 61 -4.29 3.62 -2.36
N SER A 62 -4.15 2.33 -2.66
CA SER A 62 -3.24 1.42 -1.96
C SER A 62 -1.78 1.85 -2.13
N LEU A 63 -1.35 2.19 -3.35
CA LEU A 63 -0.01 2.70 -3.62
C LEU A 63 0.25 4.04 -2.92
N GLN A 64 -0.72 4.95 -2.91
CA GLN A 64 -0.63 6.21 -2.17
C GLN A 64 -0.52 5.98 -0.67
N ALA A 65 -1.25 5.02 -0.11
CA ALA A 65 -1.17 4.68 1.31
C ALA A 65 0.19 4.10 1.71
N GLN A 66 0.95 3.51 0.78
CA GLN A 66 2.33 3.04 1.02
C GLN A 66 3.33 4.21 1.13
N VAL A 67 2.91 5.43 0.80
CA VAL A 67 3.69 6.65 0.99
C VAL A 67 3.10 7.40 2.18
N ASN A 68 3.83 7.51 3.30
CA ASN A 68 3.45 8.43 4.37
C ASN A 68 3.76 9.86 3.91
N PRO A 69 2.77 10.69 3.52
CA PRO A 69 3.05 11.98 2.89
C PRO A 69 3.72 12.95 3.87
N HIS A 70 3.34 12.88 5.15
CA HIS A 70 3.95 13.68 6.19
C HIS A 70 5.43 13.33 6.38
N PHE A 71 5.77 12.04 6.41
CA PHE A 71 7.18 11.60 6.46
C PHE A 71 7.95 12.07 5.22
N PHE A 72 7.37 11.95 4.03
CA PHE A 72 7.98 12.42 2.78
C PHE A 72 8.35 13.90 2.82
N PHE A 73 7.39 14.77 3.18
CA PHE A 73 7.64 16.21 3.27
C PHE A 73 8.66 16.54 4.34
N ASN A 74 8.60 15.87 5.50
CA ASN A 74 9.59 16.07 6.57
C ASN A 74 11.00 15.70 6.11
N ALA A 75 11.18 14.56 5.46
CA ALA A 75 12.47 14.12 4.96
C ALA A 75 13.03 15.13 3.92
N ILE A 76 12.22 15.60 2.98
CA ILE A 76 12.65 16.60 1.98
C ILE A 76 13.03 17.92 2.66
N ASN A 77 12.25 18.37 3.63
CA ASN A 77 12.56 19.61 4.36
C ASN A 77 13.88 19.49 5.13
N THR A 78 14.12 18.37 5.79
CA THR A 78 15.40 18.08 6.47
C THR A 78 16.56 18.06 5.47
N VAL A 79 16.42 17.37 4.34
CA VAL A 79 17.43 17.36 3.27
C VAL A 79 17.70 18.79 2.77
N SER A 80 16.65 19.55 2.48
CA SER A 80 16.75 20.93 1.96
C SER A 80 17.48 21.86 2.93
N ALA A 81 17.19 21.75 4.23
CA ALA A 81 17.90 22.50 5.26
C ALA A 81 19.38 22.09 5.36
N LEU A 82 19.69 20.80 5.23
CA LEU A 82 21.05 20.28 5.27
C LEU A 82 21.90 20.69 4.06
N ILE A 83 21.32 20.90 2.87
CA ILE A 83 22.08 21.24 1.65
C ILE A 83 23.02 22.43 1.87
N ARG A 84 22.59 23.43 2.65
CA ARG A 84 23.39 24.65 2.91
C ARG A 84 24.46 24.47 3.99
N VAL A 85 24.34 23.44 4.83
CA VAL A 85 25.21 23.19 5.98
C VAL A 85 26.22 22.09 5.65
N ASP A 86 25.74 20.98 5.12
CA ASP A 86 26.53 19.82 4.73
C ASP A 86 25.88 19.16 3.49
N SER A 87 26.35 19.57 2.31
CA SER A 87 25.83 19.09 1.03
C SER A 87 26.11 17.60 0.79
N GLU A 88 27.20 17.07 1.33
CA GLU A 88 27.57 15.66 1.21
C GLU A 88 26.67 14.78 2.07
N HIS A 89 26.38 15.20 3.30
CA HIS A 89 25.39 14.53 4.13
C HIS A 89 23.99 14.62 3.51
N ALA A 90 23.58 15.79 3.01
CA ALA A 90 22.29 15.93 2.32
C ALA A 90 22.16 14.98 1.11
N ARG A 91 23.23 14.81 0.33
CA ARG A 91 23.28 13.87 -0.79
C ARG A 91 23.11 12.42 -0.32
N LYS A 92 23.80 12.01 0.75
CA LYS A 92 23.62 10.67 1.34
C LYS A 92 22.19 10.45 1.82
N LEU A 93 21.61 11.45 2.48
CA LEU A 93 20.25 11.39 3.00
C LEU A 93 19.20 11.29 1.88
N LEU A 94 19.42 11.97 0.76
CA LEU A 94 18.58 11.86 -0.43
C LEU A 94 18.63 10.45 -1.06
N LEU A 95 19.79 9.79 -1.04
CA LEU A 95 19.92 8.40 -1.47
C LEU A 95 19.18 7.46 -0.51
N ARG A 96 19.26 7.69 0.81
CA ARG A 96 18.48 6.93 1.81
C ARG A 96 16.98 7.11 1.61
N LEU A 97 16.53 8.33 1.36
CA LEU A 97 15.13 8.61 0.99
C LEU A 97 14.70 7.81 -0.23
N SER A 98 15.53 7.80 -1.27
CA SER A 98 15.26 7.04 -2.50
C SER A 98 15.19 5.52 -2.23
N GLN A 99 16.09 4.99 -1.41
CA GLN A 99 16.09 3.59 -0.99
C GLN A 99 14.83 3.23 -0.18
N PHE A 100 14.43 4.09 0.76
CA PHE A 100 13.23 3.92 1.57
C PHE A 100 11.97 3.83 0.70
N PHE A 101 11.77 4.79 -0.20
CA PHE A 101 10.60 4.80 -1.10
C PHE A 101 10.57 3.65 -2.09
N ARG A 102 11.73 3.28 -2.65
CA ARG A 102 11.82 2.11 -3.53
C ARG A 102 11.41 0.84 -2.80
N SER A 103 11.81 0.70 -1.54
CA SER A 103 11.45 -0.44 -0.70
C SER A 103 9.96 -0.47 -0.40
N ASN A 104 9.30 0.67 -0.15
CA ASN A 104 7.84 0.75 0.01
C ASN A 104 7.10 0.21 -1.22
N LEU A 105 7.45 0.70 -2.40
CA LEU A 105 6.80 0.33 -3.66
C LEU A 105 7.05 -1.14 -4.05
N GLN A 106 8.25 -1.66 -3.77
CA GLN A 106 8.59 -3.05 -4.09
C GLN A 106 8.05 -4.04 -3.06
N GLY A 107 8.13 -3.68 -1.77
CA GLY A 107 7.68 -4.50 -0.65
C GLY A 107 6.18 -4.76 -0.71
N ALA A 108 5.37 -3.73 -0.98
CA ALA A 108 3.92 -3.89 -1.00
C ALA A 108 3.38 -4.76 -2.15
N ARG A 109 4.18 -5.01 -3.19
CA ARG A 109 3.82 -5.91 -4.29
C ARG A 109 4.20 -7.37 -4.02
N ARG A 110 4.92 -7.65 -2.92
CA ARG A 110 5.45 -8.98 -2.60
C ARG A 110 4.77 -9.53 -1.35
N LYS A 111 4.55 -10.85 -1.33
CA LYS A 111 4.06 -11.55 -0.14
C LYS A 111 5.15 -11.71 0.92
N LEU A 112 6.39 -11.93 0.49
CA LEU A 112 7.56 -12.17 1.34
C LEU A 112 8.79 -11.48 0.72
N ILE A 113 9.68 -11.00 1.59
CA ILE A 113 10.98 -10.40 1.23
C ILE A 113 12.09 -10.97 2.12
N PRO A 114 13.36 -10.97 1.68
CA PRO A 114 14.48 -11.33 2.55
C PRO A 114 14.54 -10.44 3.79
N LEU A 115 14.85 -11.01 4.94
CA LEU A 115 15.01 -10.27 6.21
C LEU A 115 16.02 -9.11 6.06
N GLU A 116 17.09 -9.32 5.31
CA GLU A 116 18.08 -8.28 4.98
C GLU A 116 17.42 -7.04 4.36
N LYS A 117 16.44 -7.23 3.46
CA LYS A 117 15.73 -6.11 2.81
C LYS A 117 14.82 -5.36 3.77
N GLU A 118 14.22 -6.06 4.72
CA GLU A 118 13.46 -5.44 5.79
C GLU A 118 14.39 -4.59 6.70
N ILE A 119 15.58 -5.12 7.05
CA ILE A 119 16.57 -4.39 7.87
C ILE A 119 17.13 -3.17 7.12
N GLU A 120 17.47 -3.32 5.84
CA GLU A 120 17.92 -2.20 4.99
C GLU A 120 16.87 -1.09 4.96
N HIS A 121 15.60 -1.45 4.89
CA HIS A 121 14.48 -0.52 4.87
C HIS A 121 14.38 0.26 6.19
N VAL A 122 14.45 -0.44 7.32
CA VAL A 122 14.43 0.15 8.67
C VAL A 122 15.64 1.05 8.92
N LYS A 123 16.84 0.66 8.45
CA LYS A 123 18.05 1.50 8.55
C LYS A 123 17.90 2.79 7.73
N ALA A 124 17.33 2.71 6.52
CA ALA A 124 17.04 3.92 5.74
C ALA A 124 16.03 4.83 6.45
N TYR A 125 15.02 4.26 7.11
CA TYR A 125 14.08 5.01 7.95
C TYR A 125 14.78 5.69 9.14
N GLN A 126 15.63 4.95 9.86
CA GLN A 126 16.41 5.46 10.99
C GLN A 126 17.28 6.66 10.58
N ASP A 127 18.04 6.54 9.48
CA ASP A 127 18.90 7.62 8.98
C ASP A 127 18.10 8.92 8.73
N LEU A 128 16.88 8.78 8.18
CA LEU A 128 15.98 9.90 7.91
C LEU A 128 15.41 10.53 9.19
N GLU A 129 15.00 9.72 10.16
CA GLU A 129 14.53 10.22 11.46
C GLU A 129 15.66 10.84 12.29
N GLN A 130 16.86 10.27 12.29
CA GLN A 130 18.04 10.81 13.00
C GLN A 130 18.48 12.15 12.42
N ALA A 131 18.47 12.32 11.11
CA ALA A 131 18.77 13.61 10.50
C ALA A 131 17.75 14.70 10.91
N ARG A 132 16.50 14.31 11.19
CA ARG A 132 15.44 15.22 11.63
C ARG A 132 15.48 15.48 13.13
N PHE A 133 15.83 14.46 13.92
CA PHE A 133 15.95 14.52 15.38
C PHE A 133 17.31 13.98 15.81
N PRO A 134 18.38 14.79 15.68
CA PRO A 134 19.72 14.39 16.07
C PRO A 134 19.74 13.94 17.53
N ASP A 135 20.52 12.88 17.82
CA ASP A 135 20.79 12.34 19.15
C ASP A 135 19.56 11.89 19.96
N ARG A 136 18.39 11.82 19.31
CA ARG A 136 17.14 11.50 20.00
C ARG A 136 16.94 10.00 20.20
N TYR A 137 17.37 9.17 19.24
CA TYR A 137 17.11 7.73 19.25
C TYR A 137 18.33 6.92 18.80
N GLU A 138 18.54 5.78 19.46
CA GLU A 138 19.50 4.76 19.07
C GLU A 138 18.79 3.44 18.79
N LEU A 139 19.07 2.85 17.63
CA LEU A 139 18.47 1.60 17.19
C LEU A 139 19.53 0.50 17.12
N TYR A 140 19.24 -0.62 17.76
CA TYR A 140 20.12 -1.77 17.87
C TYR A 140 19.47 -2.98 17.17
N PHE A 141 20.27 -3.71 16.40
CA PHE A 141 19.83 -4.94 15.72
C PHE A 141 20.57 -6.14 16.30
N GLU A 142 19.83 -7.10 16.82
CA GLU A 142 20.31 -8.40 17.28
C GLU A 142 19.69 -9.49 16.41
N ILE A 143 20.47 -10.00 15.45
CA ILE A 143 20.01 -11.00 14.48
C ILE A 143 20.87 -12.24 14.68
N GLU A 144 20.24 -13.39 14.95
CA GLU A 144 20.95 -14.67 15.05
C GLU A 144 21.59 -15.04 13.69
N GLU A 145 22.86 -15.47 13.66
CA GLU A 145 23.59 -15.78 12.41
C GLU A 145 22.89 -16.85 11.56
N GLU A 146 22.18 -17.79 12.21
CA GLU A 146 21.50 -18.89 11.53
C GLU A 146 20.24 -18.49 10.73
N ILE A 147 19.80 -17.23 10.81
CA ILE A 147 18.55 -16.76 10.19
C ILE A 147 18.76 -15.64 9.16
N GLU A 148 19.99 -15.36 8.73
CA GLU A 148 20.27 -14.32 7.72
C GLU A 148 19.53 -14.55 6.39
N ASN A 149 19.22 -15.81 6.05
CA ASN A 149 18.57 -16.19 4.78
C ASN A 149 17.05 -16.39 4.88
N ILE A 150 16.39 -15.98 5.97
CA ILE A 150 14.94 -16.13 6.07
C ILE A 150 14.20 -15.06 5.25
N VAL A 151 12.97 -15.40 4.89
CA VAL A 151 12.03 -14.45 4.29
C VAL A 151 10.92 -14.11 5.28
N VAL A 152 10.50 -12.85 5.29
CA VAL A 152 9.48 -12.30 6.19
C VAL A 152 8.43 -11.52 5.40
N PRO A 153 7.20 -11.36 5.93
CA PRO A 153 6.28 -10.38 5.39
C PRO A 153 6.92 -8.98 5.39
N PRO A 154 6.73 -8.19 4.32
CA PRO A 154 7.29 -6.85 4.25
C PRO A 154 6.69 -5.95 5.33
N PHE A 155 7.49 -5.00 5.82
CA PHE A 155 7.15 -3.96 6.78
C PHE A 155 6.85 -4.44 8.21
N ILE A 156 7.04 -5.72 8.52
CA ILE A 156 6.80 -6.24 9.88
C ILE A 156 7.73 -5.61 10.92
N ILE A 157 9.01 -5.40 10.61
CA ILE A 157 9.95 -4.73 11.52
C ILE A 157 9.69 -3.22 11.47
N GLN A 158 9.47 -2.67 10.28
CA GLN A 158 9.19 -1.25 10.10
C GLN A 158 8.02 -0.77 10.97
N ILE A 159 6.89 -1.48 10.98
CA ILE A 159 5.72 -1.13 11.79
C ILE A 159 6.06 -1.10 13.29
N LEU A 160 6.80 -2.09 13.76
CA LEU A 160 7.21 -2.17 15.17
C LEU A 160 8.15 -1.03 15.56
N VAL A 161 9.12 -0.73 14.70
CA VAL A 161 10.07 0.37 14.90
C VAL A 161 9.35 1.71 14.85
N GLU A 162 8.49 1.96 13.87
CA GLU A 162 7.68 3.19 13.81
C GLU A 162 6.84 3.39 15.07
N ASN A 163 6.23 2.33 15.58
CA ASN A 163 5.47 2.39 16.82
C ASN A 163 6.36 2.76 18.01
N ALA A 164 7.57 2.21 18.10
CA ALA A 164 8.52 2.58 19.15
C ALA A 164 8.93 4.06 19.03
N PHE A 165 9.32 4.53 17.85
CA PHE A 165 9.66 5.95 17.62
C PHE A 165 8.51 6.90 18.01
N LYS A 166 7.25 6.53 17.70
CA LYS A 166 6.08 7.38 17.96
C LYS A 166 5.61 7.34 19.41
N HIS A 167 5.69 6.20 20.08
CA HIS A 167 4.94 5.95 21.31
C HIS A 167 5.78 5.51 22.50
N ALA A 168 6.97 4.93 22.30
CA ALA A 168 7.73 4.36 23.41
C ALA A 168 8.33 5.40 24.36
N PHE A 169 8.55 6.64 23.88
CA PHE A 169 9.41 7.60 24.58
C PHE A 169 8.71 8.86 25.09
N GLY A 170 7.38 8.97 24.94
CA GLY A 170 6.59 10.09 25.46
C GLY A 170 7.22 11.46 25.14
N SER A 171 7.52 12.24 26.19
CA SER A 171 8.17 13.56 26.08
C SER A 171 9.70 13.55 26.21
N ARG A 172 10.34 12.36 26.30
CA ARG A 172 11.81 12.27 26.38
C ARG A 172 12.44 12.75 25.08
N LYS A 173 13.52 13.52 25.23
CA LYS A 173 14.22 14.19 24.11
C LYS A 173 15.53 13.52 23.72
N GLU A 174 16.10 12.70 24.60
CA GLU A 174 17.43 12.10 24.45
C GLU A 174 17.43 10.72 25.12
N ASP A 175 18.46 9.91 24.86
CA ASP A 175 18.70 8.60 25.48
C ASP A 175 17.57 7.57 25.28
N ASN A 176 16.99 7.55 24.07
CA ASN A 176 15.92 6.63 23.72
C ASN A 176 16.46 5.45 22.91
N HIS A 177 16.41 4.25 23.49
CA HIS A 177 16.97 3.05 22.88
C HIS A 177 15.88 2.10 22.41
N ILE A 178 16.01 1.62 21.18
CA ILE A 178 15.13 0.65 20.54
C ILE A 178 15.97 -0.56 20.17
N TRP A 179 15.57 -1.75 20.62
CA TRP A 179 16.20 -3.00 20.22
C TRP A 179 15.27 -3.78 19.30
N VAL A 180 15.80 -4.21 18.16
CA VAL A 180 15.16 -5.13 17.22
C VAL A 180 15.87 -6.46 17.32
N LYS A 181 15.17 -7.45 17.87
CA LYS A 181 15.67 -8.82 17.99
C LYS A 181 14.92 -9.75 17.04
N VAL A 182 15.66 -10.55 16.29
CA VAL A 182 15.13 -11.59 15.41
C VAL A 182 15.73 -12.93 15.82
N ALA A 183 14.88 -13.89 16.19
CA ALA A 183 15.30 -15.19 16.70
C ALA A 183 14.44 -16.33 16.12
N LYS A 184 15.08 -17.49 15.89
CA LYS A 184 14.47 -18.66 15.19
C LYS A 184 13.22 -19.23 15.88
N ASN A 185 13.14 -19.14 17.20
CA ASN A 185 12.04 -19.67 18.02
C ASN A 185 11.19 -18.59 18.71
N GLY A 186 11.45 -17.29 18.47
CA GLY A 186 10.82 -16.16 19.16
C GLY A 186 10.09 -15.16 18.27
N GLY A 187 10.20 -15.28 16.94
CA GLY A 187 9.65 -14.30 16.01
C GLY A 187 10.45 -13.00 15.95
N VAL A 188 9.85 -11.96 15.40
CA VAL A 188 10.39 -10.60 15.38
C VAL A 188 9.84 -9.85 16.59
N CYS A 189 10.71 -9.26 17.41
CA CYS A 189 10.30 -8.39 18.51
C CYS A 189 11.08 -7.08 18.46
N ALA A 190 10.38 -5.97 18.71
CA ALA A 190 11.01 -4.69 19.00
C ALA A 190 10.59 -4.24 20.40
N TYR A 191 11.55 -3.84 21.23
CA TYR A 191 11.27 -3.32 22.57
C TYR A 191 12.11 -2.08 22.84
N SER A 192 11.55 -1.19 23.67
CA SER A 192 12.18 0.04 24.13
C SER A 192 12.54 -0.06 25.60
N GLY A 193 13.68 0.49 25.98
CA GLY A 193 14.17 0.49 27.35
C GLY A 193 15.08 1.68 27.63
N GLY A 194 15.17 2.08 28.90
CA GLY A 194 16.31 2.85 29.41
C GLY A 194 17.27 1.88 30.10
N ARG A 195 18.54 2.27 30.22
CA ARG A 195 19.55 1.48 30.97
C ARG A 195 19.07 1.09 32.37
#